data_AF-A0A966CHC6-F1
#
_entry.id   AF-A0A966CHC6-F1
#
_cell.length_a   1.000
_cell.length_b   1.000
_cell.length_c   1.000
_cell.angle_alpha   90.00
_cell.angle_beta   90.00
_cell.angle_gamma   90.00
#
_symmetry.space_group_name_H-M   'P 1'
#
loop_
_entity.id
_entity.type
_entity.pdbx_description
1 polymer ?
#
loop_
_entity_poly.entity_id
_entity_poly.type
_entity_poly.pdbx_seq_one_letter_code
_entity_poly.pdbx_strand_id
1 'polypeptide(L)'
;MPEIRERLNLYLTKPLADELRRVIPPRERTRFVEEVLARELRRRKLKEALEASAGAWTDENHPDMMTGEDIDRWIEEQRKLGTRDWSEEWGRHE
;
A
#
# COMPACT_ATOMS: atom_id res chain seq x y z
N MET A 1 0.61 21.64 1.69
CA MET A 1 0.04 21.68 3.06
C MET A 1 1.22 21.62 4.02
N PRO A 2 1.37 22.57 4.97
CA PRO A 2 2.44 22.45 5.97
C PRO A 2 2.25 21.18 6.80
N GLU A 3 3.37 20.56 7.17
CA GLU A 3 3.41 19.29 7.89
C GLU A 3 2.92 19.49 9.33
N ILE A 4 1.69 19.08 9.63
CA ILE A 4 1.10 19.19 10.97
C ILE A 4 1.77 18.12 11.85
N ARG A 5 2.53 18.56 12.86
CA ARG A 5 3.20 17.67 13.82
C ARG A 5 2.35 17.47 15.06
N GLU A 6 2.11 16.20 15.41
CA GLU A 6 1.42 15.80 16.63
C GLU A 6 2.41 15.24 17.66
N ARG A 7 2.22 15.59 18.93
CA ARG A 7 3.05 15.05 20.02
C ARG A 7 2.42 13.78 20.58
N LEU A 8 3.13 12.67 20.48
CA LEU A 8 2.76 11.41 21.10
C LEU A 8 3.59 11.16 22.36
N ASN A 9 2.93 10.92 23.50
CA ASN A 9 3.60 10.57 24.74
C ASN A 9 3.77 9.04 24.85
N LEU A 10 4.95 8.54 24.50
CA LEU A 10 5.31 7.13 24.63
C LEU A 10 6.47 6.95 25.62
N TYR A 11 6.46 5.82 26.32
CA TYR A 11 7.59 5.39 27.14
C TYR A 11 8.41 4.34 26.38
N LEU A 12 9.72 4.57 26.30
CA LEU A 12 10.69 3.58 25.83
C LEU A 12 11.42 2.99 27.04
N THR A 13 11.80 1.72 26.94
CA THR A 13 12.68 1.13 27.96
C THR A 13 14.02 1.86 27.97
N LYS A 14 14.62 2.01 29.15
CA LYS A 14 15.93 2.68 29.30
C LYS A 14 17.00 2.06 28.39
N PRO A 15 17.17 0.73 28.30
CA PRO A 15 18.16 0.13 27.41
C PRO A 15 17.98 0.53 25.94
N LEU A 16 16.74 0.55 25.45
CA LEU A 16 16.45 0.92 24.07
C LEU A 16 16.69 2.42 23.81
N ALA A 17 16.32 3.27 24.78
CA ALA A 17 16.58 4.70 24.68
C ALA A 17 18.09 5.01 24.69
N ASP A 18 18.86 4.31 25.52
CA ASP A 18 20.32 4.46 25.61
C ASP A 18 21.00 3.97 24.32
N GLU A 19 20.55 2.85 23.76
CA GLU A 19 21.02 2.35 22.47
C GLU A 19 20.72 3.32 21.32
N LEU A 20 19.48 3.83 21.24
CA LEU A 20 19.10 4.84 20.26
C LEU A 20 19.99 6.08 20.37
N ARG A 21 20.30 6.52 21.60
CA ARG A 21 21.17 7.69 21.84
C ARG A 21 22.62 7.43 21.44
N ARG A 22 23.09 6.20 21.61
CA ARG A 22 24.45 5.75 21.26
C ARG A 22 24.64 5.64 19.75
N VAL A 23 23.65 5.14 19.03
CA VAL A 23 23.74 4.83 17.59
C VAL A 23 23.31 6.00 16.72
N ILE A 24 22.29 6.77 17.13
CA ILE A 24 21.69 7.84 16.31
C ILE A 24 22.05 9.23 16.86
N PRO A 25 22.57 10.15 16.03
CA PRO A 25 22.94 11.50 16.44
C PRO A 25 21.79 12.29 17.10
N PRO A 26 22.09 13.20 18.05
CA PRO A 26 21.12 14.19 18.51
C PRO A 26 20.60 14.98 17.31
N ARG A 27 19.27 15.13 17.18
CA ARG A 27 18.52 15.76 16.06
C ARG A 27 18.06 14.82 14.93
N GLU A 28 18.62 13.61 14.80
CA GLU A 28 18.15 12.62 13.80
C GLU A 28 17.20 11.59 14.40
N ARG A 29 17.17 11.47 15.73
CA ARG A 29 16.39 10.45 16.45
C ARG A 29 14.90 10.49 16.16
N THR A 30 14.28 11.67 16.13
CA THR A 30 12.85 11.80 15.82
C THR A 30 12.55 11.33 14.41
N ARG A 31 13.36 11.74 13.44
CA ARG A 31 13.24 11.30 12.04
C ARG A 31 13.41 9.79 11.92
N PHE A 32 14.41 9.22 12.58
CA PHE A 32 14.64 7.78 12.59
C PHE A 32 13.43 7.02 13.18
N VAL A 33 12.90 7.48 14.32
CA VAL A 33 11.72 6.87 14.95
C VAL A 33 10.50 6.97 14.04
N GLU A 34 10.28 8.11 13.40
CA GLU A 34 9.20 8.31 12.45
C GLU A 34 9.30 7.37 11.25
N GLU A 35 10.48 7.26 10.63
CA GLU A 35 10.72 6.37 9.49
C GLU A 35 10.50 4.90 9.85
N VAL A 36 10.98 4.47 11.02
CA VAL A 36 10.79 3.09 11.52
C VAL A 36 9.31 2.83 11.79
N LEU A 37 8.62 3.73 12.51
CA LEU A 37 7.19 3.58 12.80
C LEU A 37 6.36 3.53 11.52
N ALA A 38 6.61 4.43 10.56
CA ALA A 38 5.93 4.44 9.28
C ALA A 38 6.13 3.13 8.50
N ARG A 39 7.37 2.60 8.48
CA ARG A 39 7.67 1.32 7.85
C ARG A 39 6.91 0.16 8.50
N GLU A 40 6.95 0.05 9.83
CA GLU A 40 6.29 -1.06 10.52
C GLU A 40 4.76 -0.97 10.42
N LEU A 41 4.18 0.23 10.43
CA LEU A 41 2.75 0.43 10.21
C LEU A 41 2.33 0.02 8.79
N ARG A 42 3.10 0.41 7.76
CA ARG A 42 2.85 -0.05 6.37
C ARG A 42 2.92 -1.57 6.26
N ARG A 43 3.91 -2.19 6.90
CA ARG A 43 4.07 -3.65 6.90
C ARG A 43 2.87 -4.35 7.54
N ARG A 44 2.35 -3.83 8.66
CA ARG A 44 1.16 -4.39 9.32
C ARG A 44 -0.09 -4.26 8.46
N LYS A 45 -0.33 -3.07 7.89
CA LYS A 45 -1.45 -2.85 6.96
C LYS A 45 -1.39 -3.78 5.74
N LEU A 46 -0.20 -3.97 5.17
CA LEU A 46 -0.01 -4.90 4.06
C LEU A 46 -0.33 -6.33 4.48
N LYS A 47 0.14 -6.76 5.65
CA LYS A 47 -0.16 -8.10 6.17
C LYS A 47 -1.67 -8.30 6.35
N GLU A 48 -2.36 -7.36 6.98
CA GLU A 48 -3.81 -7.39 7.17
C GLU A 48 -4.55 -7.46 5.81
N ALA A 49 -4.10 -6.67 4.83
CA ALA A 49 -4.68 -6.70 3.48
C ALA A 49 -4.49 -8.06 2.80
N LEU A 50 -3.30 -8.66 2.89
CA LEU A 50 -3.02 -9.98 2.32
C LEU A 50 -3.86 -11.08 2.99
N GLU A 51 -4.02 -11.02 4.32
CA GLU A 51 -4.87 -11.95 5.06
C GLU A 51 -6.34 -11.79 4.67
N ALA A 52 -6.83 -10.55 4.54
CA ALA A 52 -8.20 -10.27 4.15
C ALA A 52 -8.51 -10.62 2.69
N SER A 53 -7.52 -10.52 1.80
CA SER A 53 -7.66 -10.86 0.37
C SER A 53 -7.28 -12.31 0.05
N ALA A 54 -6.95 -13.13 1.04
CA ALA A 54 -6.59 -14.52 0.81
C ALA A 54 -7.78 -15.27 0.17
N GLY A 55 -7.55 -15.89 -0.98
CA GLY A 55 -8.61 -16.54 -1.75
C GLY A 55 -9.54 -15.59 -2.52
N ALA A 56 -9.28 -14.28 -2.51
CA ALA A 56 -9.99 -13.33 -3.37
C ALA A 56 -9.72 -13.57 -4.87
N TRP A 57 -8.66 -14.32 -5.18
CA TRP A 57 -8.27 -14.71 -6.53
C TRP A 57 -8.06 -16.23 -6.57
N THR A 58 -8.88 -16.94 -7.33
CA THR A 58 -8.73 -18.38 -7.58
C THR A 58 -8.96 -18.67 -9.06
N ASP A 59 -8.42 -19.79 -9.51
CA ASP A 59 -8.55 -20.30 -10.88
C ASP A 59 -10.02 -20.51 -11.26
N GLU A 60 -10.85 -20.97 -10.31
CA GLU A 60 -12.30 -21.14 -10.53
C GLU A 60 -13.03 -19.82 -10.76
N ASN A 61 -12.56 -18.74 -10.12
CA ASN A 61 -13.16 -17.41 -10.25
C ASN A 61 -12.62 -16.65 -11.49
N HIS A 62 -11.45 -17.02 -12.00
CA HIS A 62 -10.77 -16.37 -13.14
C HIS A 62 -10.28 -17.39 -14.19
N PRO A 63 -11.19 -18.16 -14.82
CA PRO A 63 -10.81 -19.12 -15.86
C PRO A 63 -10.23 -18.44 -17.11
N ASP A 64 -10.47 -17.14 -17.29
CA ASP A 64 -9.95 -16.26 -18.34
C ASP A 64 -8.49 -15.82 -18.10
N MET A 65 -7.86 -16.27 -17.03
CA MET A 65 -6.49 -15.89 -16.65
C MET A 65 -5.62 -17.08 -16.24
N MET A 66 -5.97 -18.29 -16.70
CA MET A 66 -5.33 -19.55 -16.30
C MET A 66 -3.91 -19.72 -16.87
N THR A 67 -3.67 -19.17 -18.06
CA THR A 67 -2.37 -19.28 -18.76
C THR A 67 -1.81 -17.90 -19.08
N GLY A 68 -0.52 -17.84 -19.41
CA GLY A 68 0.11 -16.60 -19.88
C GLY A 68 -0.60 -16.02 -21.11
N GLU A 69 -1.05 -16.86 -22.04
CA GLU A 69 -1.78 -16.43 -23.24
C GLU A 69 -3.17 -15.86 -22.90
N ASP A 70 -3.85 -16.43 -21.91
CA ASP A 70 -5.15 -15.94 -21.45
C ASP A 70 -5.01 -14.58 -20.74
N ILE A 71 -3.96 -14.43 -19.91
CA ILE A 71 -3.60 -13.16 -19.28
C ILE A 71 -3.27 -12.10 -20.34
N ASP A 72 -2.48 -12.44 -21.36
CA ASP A 72 -2.11 -11.50 -22.43
C ASP A 72 -3.35 -11.03 -23.20
N ARG A 73 -4.27 -11.95 -23.51
CA ARG A 73 -5.56 -11.61 -24.15
C ARG A 73 -6.40 -10.68 -23.27
N TRP A 74 -6.53 -11.00 -21.99
CA TRP A 74 -7.25 -10.15 -21.05
C TRP A 74 -6.64 -8.75 -20.98
N ILE A 75 -5.30 -8.64 -20.89
CA ILE A 75 -4.59 -7.35 -20.88
C ILE A 75 -4.91 -6.54 -22.15
N GLU A 76 -4.91 -7.19 -23.32
CA GLU A 76 -5.24 -6.53 -24.59
C GLU A 76 -6.69 -6.01 -24.59
N GLU A 77 -7.64 -6.80 -24.11
CA GLU A 77 -9.04 -6.41 -23.98
C GLU A 77 -9.23 -5.23 -23.03
N GLN A 78 -8.59 -5.26 -21.85
CA GLN A 78 -8.65 -4.15 -20.88
C GLN A 78 -8.06 -2.86 -21.46
N ARG A 79 -6.97 -2.95 -22.22
CA ARG A 79 -6.37 -1.78 -22.89
C ARG A 79 -7.32 -1.17 -23.92
N LYS A 80 -7.97 -2.02 -24.74
CA LYS A 80 -8.98 -1.57 -25.71
C LYS A 80 -10.16 -0.88 -25.02
N LEU A 81 -10.65 -1.45 -23.91
CA LEU A 81 -11.72 -0.87 -23.08
C LEU A 81 -11.31 0.47 -22.45
N GLY A 82 -10.07 0.60 -21.96
CA GLY A 82 -9.57 1.84 -21.37
C GLY A 82 -9.42 2.98 -22.39
N THR A 83 -9.17 2.66 -23.66
CA THR A 83 -9.12 3.64 -24.77
C THR A 83 -10.45 3.87 -25.46
N ARG A 84 -11.50 3.11 -25.11
CA ARG A 84 -12.83 3.25 -25.70
C ARG A 84 -13.44 4.57 -25.25
N ASP A 85 -14.02 5.31 -26.19
CA ASP A 85 -14.83 6.48 -25.83
C ASP A 85 -16.18 6.00 -25.27
N TRP A 86 -16.38 6.24 -23.99
CA TRP A 86 -17.60 5.87 -23.27
C TRP A 86 -18.69 6.95 -23.35
N SER A 87 -18.47 8.03 -24.11
CA SER A 87 -19.39 9.16 -24.25
C SER A 87 -20.76 8.77 -24.83
N GLU A 88 -20.80 7.80 -25.74
CA GLU A 88 -22.03 7.27 -26.34
C GLU A 88 -22.80 6.34 -25.39
N GLU A 89 -22.11 5.67 -24.47
CA GLU A 89 -22.67 4.61 -23.60
C GLU A 89 -23.24 5.17 -22.29
N TRP A 90 -22.64 6.23 -21.75
CA TRP A 90 -23.11 6.93 -20.54
C TRP A 90 -23.94 8.18 -20.83
N GLY A 91 -24.75 8.14 -21.90
CA GLY A 91 -25.59 9.22 -22.41
C GLY A 91 -25.79 10.38 -21.44
N ARG A 92 -24.89 11.37 -21.49
CA ARG A 92 -25.10 12.65 -20.81
C ARG A 92 -26.16 13.39 -21.62
N HIS A 93 -27.41 13.12 -21.29
CA HIS A 93 -28.50 14.04 -21.57
C HIS A 93 -28.31 15.24 -20.63
N GLU A 94 -27.88 16.36 -21.22
CA GLU A 94 -28.02 17.69 -20.61
C GLU A 94 -29.49 18.06 -20.40
#